data_AF-A0A2K8ZC70-F1
#
_entry.id   AF-A0A2K8ZC70-F1
#
_cell.length_a   1.000
_cell.length_b   1.000
_cell.length_c   1.000
_cell.angle_alpha   90.00
_cell.angle_beta   90.00
_cell.angle_gamma   90.00
#
_symmetry.space_group_name_H-M   'P 1'
#
loop_
_entity.id
_entity.type
_entity.pdbx_description
1 polymer ?
#
loop_
_entity_poly.entity_id
_entity_poly.type
_entity_poly.pdbx_seq_one_letter_code
_entity_poly.pdbx_strand_id
1 'polypeptide(L)'
;MSSNVPATYKEVFRTDRGVVYQCDASNRLILEFWNTHTPLSARDFAQFRRMVETVDVKHMALSTAAADDLEILTPPRSERCYVLTLCEIVHLRELLNGAKLMLELNSMLRECGCSMAE
;
A
#
# COMPACT_ATOMS: atom_id res chain seq x y z
N MET A 1 12.81 -8.36 13.06
CA MET A 1 12.51 -9.73 12.58
C MET A 1 12.84 -9.74 11.11
N SER A 2 13.79 -10.57 10.69
CA SER A 2 14.30 -10.58 9.31
C SER A 2 13.19 -11.05 8.37
N SER A 3 12.59 -10.12 7.64
CA SER A 3 11.67 -10.44 6.55
C SER A 3 12.48 -11.20 5.49
N ASN A 4 12.07 -12.44 5.20
CA ASN A 4 12.58 -13.22 4.07
C ASN A 4 12.03 -12.59 2.77
N VAL A 5 12.52 -11.41 2.43
CA VAL A 5 12.17 -10.72 1.19
C VAL A 5 12.89 -11.45 0.06
N PRO A 6 12.17 -11.99 -0.94
CA PRO A 6 12.82 -12.61 -2.10
C PRO A 6 13.79 -11.63 -2.76
N ALA A 7 14.96 -12.10 -3.21
CA ALA A 7 15.96 -11.26 -3.86
C ALA A 7 15.44 -10.51 -5.11
N THR A 8 14.30 -10.93 -5.66
CA THR A 8 13.62 -10.31 -6.81
C THR A 8 12.74 -9.11 -6.44
N TYR A 9 12.54 -8.81 -5.16
CA TYR A 9 11.69 -7.72 -4.71
C TYR A 9 12.52 -6.45 -4.59
N LYS A 10 12.15 -5.44 -5.37
CA LYS A 10 12.71 -4.09 -5.31
C LYS A 10 11.83 -3.25 -4.41
N GLU A 11 12.39 -2.63 -3.38
CA GLU A 11 11.63 -1.72 -2.54
C GLU A 11 11.20 -0.49 -3.35
N VAL A 12 9.90 -0.15 -3.25
CA VAL A 12 9.32 1.04 -3.90
C VAL A 12 9.23 2.17 -2.89
N PHE A 13 8.69 1.88 -1.70
CA PHE A 13 8.50 2.86 -0.62
C PHE A 13 8.26 2.14 0.70
N ARG A 14 8.83 2.67 1.79
CA ARG A 14 8.73 2.12 3.15
C ARG A 14 8.37 3.21 4.15
N THR A 15 7.59 2.81 5.15
CA THR A 15 7.35 3.56 6.39
C THR A 15 7.66 2.65 7.58
N ASP A 16 7.52 3.17 8.80
CA ASP A 16 7.67 2.38 10.03
C ASP A 16 6.61 1.28 10.17
N ARG A 17 5.51 1.36 9.39
CA ARG A 17 4.35 0.46 9.51
C ARG A 17 4.18 -0.50 8.34
N GLY A 18 4.96 -0.34 7.28
CA GLY A 18 4.88 -1.23 6.13
C GLY A 18 5.76 -0.81 4.97
N VAL A 19 5.66 -1.57 3.89
CA VAL A 19 6.50 -1.41 2.72
C VAL A 19 5.76 -1.92 1.49
N VAL A 20 5.98 -1.24 0.37
CA VAL A 20 5.56 -1.72 -0.95
C VAL A 20 6.80 -2.13 -1.72
N TYR A 21 6.81 -3.35 -2.23
CA TYR A 21 7.82 -3.84 -3.15
C TYR A 21 7.26 -3.96 -4.57
N GLN A 22 8.14 -3.92 -5.55
CA GLN A 22 7.88 -4.32 -6.92
C GLN A 22 8.61 -5.64 -7.20
N CYS A 23 7.87 -6.63 -7.69
CA CYS A 23 8.42 -7.89 -8.16
C CYS A 23 8.30 -7.95 -9.68
N ASP A 24 9.41 -7.72 -10.37
CA ASP A 24 9.48 -7.72 -11.83
C ASP A 24 9.15 -9.10 -12.41
N ALA A 25 9.59 -10.18 -11.74
CA ALA A 25 9.36 -11.56 -12.19
C ALA A 25 7.87 -11.95 -12.27
N SER A 26 7.06 -11.44 -11.33
CA SER A 26 5.60 -11.69 -11.32
C SER A 26 4.77 -10.55 -11.89
N ASN A 27 5.40 -9.42 -12.23
CA ASN A 27 4.74 -8.16 -12.59
C ASN A 27 3.67 -7.75 -11.54
N ARG A 28 4.05 -7.75 -10.26
CA ARG A 28 3.17 -7.44 -9.12
C ARG A 28 3.81 -6.42 -8.20
N LEU A 29 2.96 -5.62 -7.57
CA LEU A 29 3.28 -4.88 -6.37
C LEU A 29 2.95 -5.74 -5.16
N ILE A 30 3.84 -5.78 -4.19
CA ILE A 30 3.67 -6.56 -2.96
C ILE A 30 3.53 -5.58 -1.82
N LEU A 31 2.31 -5.45 -1.32
CA LEU A 31 2.02 -4.64 -0.13
C LEU A 31 2.28 -5.48 1.11
N GLU A 32 3.29 -5.13 1.88
CA GLU A 32 3.53 -5.64 3.22
C GLU A 32 2.99 -4.62 4.23
N PHE A 33 1.92 -4.98 4.92
CA PHE A 33 1.28 -4.14 5.93
C PHE A 33 0.69 -5.01 7.03
N TRP A 34 0.97 -4.68 8.29
CA TRP A 34 0.58 -5.46 9.47
C TRP A 34 0.81 -6.97 9.35
N ASN A 35 2.02 -7.37 8.99
CA ASN A 35 2.42 -8.78 8.83
C ASN A 35 1.63 -9.56 7.76
N THR A 36 0.90 -8.86 6.89
CA THR A 36 0.27 -9.48 5.72
C THR A 36 1.04 -9.10 4.47
N HIS A 37 1.13 -10.03 3.52
CA HIS A 37 1.67 -9.78 2.19
C HIS A 37 0.53 -9.89 1.18
N THR A 38 0.18 -8.77 0.56
CA THR A 38 -0.91 -8.70 -0.41
C THR A 38 -0.33 -8.42 -1.80
N PRO A 39 -0.32 -9.41 -2.71
CA PRO A 39 0.10 -9.19 -4.09
C PRO A 39 -1.00 -8.48 -4.87
N LEU A 40 -0.66 -7.37 -5.52
CA LEU A 40 -1.57 -6.52 -6.27
C LEU A 40 -1.04 -6.32 -7.68
N SER A 41 -1.92 -6.33 -8.68
CA SER A 41 -1.57 -5.72 -9.97
C SER A 41 -1.47 -4.20 -9.81
N ALA A 42 -0.85 -3.49 -10.76
CA ALA A 42 -0.84 -2.02 -10.74
C ALA A 42 -2.26 -1.42 -10.72
N ARG A 43 -3.22 -2.07 -11.41
CA ARG A 43 -4.64 -1.71 -11.39
C ARG A 43 -5.26 -1.92 -10.00
N ASP A 44 -5.00 -3.06 -9.39
CA ASP A 44 -5.55 -3.40 -8.06
C ASP A 44 -4.98 -2.51 -6.97
N PHE A 45 -3.69 -2.16 -7.08
CA PHE A 45 -3.06 -1.20 -6.21
C PHE A 45 -3.73 0.18 -6.30
N ALA A 46 -3.95 0.69 -7.52
CA ALA A 46 -4.63 1.97 -7.73
C ALA A 46 -6.08 1.94 -7.23
N GLN A 47 -6.81 0.84 -7.44
CA GLN A 47 -8.16 0.65 -6.93
C GLN A 47 -8.19 0.60 -5.41
N PHE A 48 -7.31 -0.21 -4.80
CA PHE A 48 -7.23 -0.35 -3.35
C PHE A 48 -6.90 0.98 -2.68
N ARG A 49 -5.91 1.72 -3.20
CA ARG A 49 -5.59 3.07 -2.73
C ARG A 49 -6.80 4.00 -2.73
N ARG A 50 -7.56 4.06 -3.83
CA ARG A 50 -8.78 4.88 -3.90
C ARG A 50 -9.81 4.48 -2.85
N MET A 51 -9.99 3.18 -2.63
CA MET A 51 -10.90 2.67 -1.60
C MET A 51 -10.46 3.05 -0.18
N VAL A 52 -9.16 3.00 0.12
CA VAL A 52 -8.63 3.49 1.40
C VAL A 52 -8.81 5.01 1.54
N GLU A 53 -8.68 5.77 0.46
CA GLU A 53 -8.90 7.22 0.43
C GLU A 53 -10.37 7.61 0.67
N THR A 54 -11.34 6.76 0.34
CA THR A 54 -12.77 7.07 0.56
C THR A 54 -13.24 6.93 2.00
N VAL A 55 -12.45 6.29 2.88
CA VAL A 55 -12.81 6.14 4.30
C VAL A 55 -12.95 7.50 4.98
N ASP A 56 -14.03 7.75 5.70
CA ASP A 56 -14.22 9.01 6.43
C ASP A 56 -13.51 8.97 7.80
N VAL A 57 -12.20 9.19 7.76
CA VAL A 57 -11.36 9.28 8.96
C VAL A 57 -11.76 10.42 9.91
N LYS A 58 -12.46 11.45 9.42
CA LYS A 58 -12.94 12.54 10.28
C LYS A 58 -14.16 12.08 11.07
N HIS A 59 -15.08 11.37 10.42
CA HIS A 59 -16.22 10.76 11.10
C HIS A 59 -15.77 9.78 12.18
N MET A 60 -14.85 8.86 11.83
CA MET A 60 -14.27 7.92 12.79
C MET A 60 -13.64 8.61 14.00
N ALA A 61 -12.97 9.76 13.81
CA ALA A 61 -12.33 10.51 14.89
C ALA A 61 -13.31 11.26 15.81
N LEU A 62 -14.50 11.61 15.31
CA LEU A 62 -15.48 12.44 16.02
C LEU A 62 -16.64 11.63 16.61
N SER A 63 -16.86 10.41 16.13
CA SER A 63 -17.93 9.55 16.61
C SER A 63 -17.60 8.96 17.99
N THR A 64 -18.65 8.66 18.74
CA THR A 64 -18.58 7.91 20.01
C THR A 64 -19.19 6.51 19.88
N ALA A 65 -19.64 6.14 18.68
CA ALA A 65 -20.21 4.83 18.43
C ALA A 65 -19.11 3.80 18.20
N ALA A 66 -19.19 2.65 18.88
CA ALA A 66 -18.22 1.56 18.74
C ALA A 66 -18.12 0.99 17.31
N ALA A 67 -19.15 1.21 16.48
CA ALA A 67 -19.13 0.81 15.08
C ALA A 67 -18.14 1.62 14.23
N ASP A 68 -17.73 2.80 14.68
CA ASP A 68 -16.83 3.71 13.96
C ASP A 68 -15.36 3.55 14.38
N ASP A 69 -15.06 2.68 15.35
CA ASP A 69 -13.70 2.41 15.83
C ASP A 69 -12.86 1.62 14.81
N LEU A 70 -13.52 0.88 13.92
CA LEU A 70 -12.92 -0.05 12.97
C LEU A 70 -13.52 0.10 11.58
N GLU A 71 -12.68 -0.03 10.56
CA GLU A 71 -13.07 -0.11 9.15
C GLU A 71 -12.61 -1.44 8.55
N ILE A 72 -13.49 -2.08 7.76
CA ILE A 72 -13.16 -3.33 7.08
C ILE A 72 -12.84 -3.04 5.61
N LEU A 73 -11.60 -3.27 5.20
CA LEU A 73 -11.12 -3.00 3.84
C LEU A 73 -10.72 -4.31 3.16
N THR A 74 -11.34 -4.63 2.02
CA THR A 74 -11.04 -5.85 1.26
C THR A 74 -10.21 -5.51 0.02
N PRO A 75 -8.91 -5.86 -0.02
CA PRO A 75 -8.10 -5.64 -1.21
C PRO A 75 -8.70 -6.35 -2.43
N PRO A 76 -8.64 -5.75 -3.63
CA PRO A 76 -9.19 -6.37 -4.81
C PRO A 76 -8.55 -7.74 -5.06
N ARG A 77 -9.39 -8.76 -5.30
CA ARG A 77 -8.95 -10.14 -5.57
C ARG A 77 -8.10 -10.76 -4.44
N SER A 78 -8.34 -10.34 -3.20
CA SER A 78 -7.81 -10.96 -2.00
C SER A 78 -8.91 -11.73 -1.27
N GLU A 79 -8.59 -12.93 -0.79
CA GLU A 79 -9.45 -13.72 0.11
C GLU A 79 -9.43 -13.20 1.56
N ARG A 80 -8.55 -12.24 1.85
CA ARG A 80 -8.36 -11.63 3.17
C ARG A 80 -8.82 -10.18 3.16
N CYS A 81 -9.41 -9.73 4.26
CA CYS A 81 -9.67 -8.31 4.53
C CYS A 81 -8.76 -7.80 5.65
N TYR A 82 -8.62 -6.48 5.70
CA TYR A 82 -8.09 -5.78 6.85
C TYR A 82 -9.24 -5.34 7.74
N VAL A 83 -9.02 -5.40 9.06
CA VAL A 83 -9.86 -4.77 10.06
C VAL A 83 -8.98 -3.74 10.75
N LEU A 84 -9.18 -2.46 10.44
CA LEU A 84 -8.24 -1.40 10.80
C LEU A 84 -8.89 -0.36 11.69
N THR A 85 -8.15 0.07 12.71
CA THR A 85 -8.44 1.28 13.47
C THR A 85 -8.13 2.53 12.65
N LEU A 86 -8.64 3.68 13.10
CA LEU A 86 -8.35 5.00 12.52
C LEU A 86 -6.85 5.22 12.23
N CYS A 87 -5.99 4.97 13.22
CA CYS A 87 -4.54 5.20 13.07
C CYS A 87 -3.92 4.30 12.00
N GLU A 88 -4.37 3.06 11.91
CA GLU A 88 -3.87 2.10 10.94
C GLU A 88 -4.31 2.46 9.51
N ILE A 89 -5.51 3.02 9.35
CA ILE A 89 -5.99 3.56 8.07
C ILE A 89 -5.11 4.74 7.64
N VAL A 90 -4.75 5.64 8.57
CA VAL A 90 -3.84 6.76 8.29
C VAL A 90 -2.46 6.25 7.83
N HIS A 91 -1.89 5.26 8.52
CA HIS A 91 -0.62 4.65 8.12
C HIS A 91 -0.70 3.93 6.77
N LEU A 92 -1.81 3.25 6.48
CA LEU A 92 -2.03 2.62 5.19
C LEU A 92 -2.12 3.66 4.07
N ARG A 93 -2.79 4.80 4.30
CA ARG A 93 -2.85 5.92 3.34
C ARG A 93 -1.47 6.48 3.04
N GLU A 94 -0.67 6.73 4.06
CA GLU A 94 0.70 7.21 3.92
C GLU A 94 1.53 6.26 3.05
N LEU A 95 1.49 4.96 3.37
CA LEU A 95 2.21 3.93 2.63
C LEU A 95 1.79 3.84 1.17
N LEU A 96 0.48 3.79 0.89
CA LEU A 96 -0.04 3.67 -0.48
C LEU A 96 0.22 4.93 -1.31
N ASN A 97 0.14 6.13 -0.70
CA ASN A 97 0.40 7.38 -1.38
C ASN A 97 1.88 7.58 -1.68
N GLY A 98 2.76 7.30 -0.73
CA GLY A 98 4.21 7.37 -0.96
C GLY A 98 4.66 6.37 -2.03
N ALA A 99 4.15 5.14 -2.00
CA ALA A 99 4.43 4.16 -3.04
C ALA A 99 3.91 4.61 -4.42
N LYS A 100 2.71 5.20 -4.49
CA LYS A 100 2.18 5.74 -5.75
C LYS A 100 3.08 6.83 -6.32
N LEU A 101 3.53 7.77 -5.48
CA LEU A 101 4.44 8.84 -5.87
C LEU A 101 5.77 8.29 -6.39
N MET A 102 6.38 7.34 -5.67
CA MET A 102 7.64 6.72 -6.10
C MET A 102 7.53 6.01 -7.45
N LEU A 103 6.41 5.33 -7.70
CA LEU A 103 6.15 4.70 -9.00
C LEU A 103 6.01 5.73 -10.14
N GLU A 104 5.36 6.87 -9.88
CA GLU A 104 5.22 7.97 -10.85
C GLU A 104 6.58 8.61 -11.14
N LEU A 105 7.35 8.94 -10.11
CA LEU A 105 8.70 9.50 -10.25
C LEU A 105 9.59 8.57 -11.08
N ASN A 106 9.57 7.27 -10.79
CA ASN A 106 10.30 6.28 -11.57
C ASN A 106 9.83 6.22 -13.04
N SER A 107 8.55 6.44 -13.32
CA SER A 107 8.06 6.54 -14.71
C SER A 107 8.61 7.76 -15.41
N MET A 108 8.51 8.93 -14.76
CA MET A 108 8.99 10.20 -15.31
C MET A 108 10.50 10.15 -15.60
N LEU A 109 11.30 9.59 -14.68
CA LEU A 109 12.74 9.45 -14.89
C LEU A 109 13.07 8.57 -16.10
N ARG A 110 12.35 7.46 -16.29
CA ARG A 110 12.52 6.60 -17.47
C ARG A 110 12.11 7.31 -18.76
N GLU A 111 11.00 8.05 -18.74
CA GLU A 111 10.51 8.83 -19.88
C GLU A 111 11.50 9.91 -20.31
N CYS A 112 12.19 10.53 -19.36
CA CYS A 112 13.24 11.52 -19.64
C CYS A 112 14.61 10.92 -19.96
N GLY A 113 14.77 9.59 -19.95
CA GLY A 113 16.06 8.92 -20.14
C GLY A 113 17.03 9.07 -18.96
N CYS A 114 16.56 9.56 -17.82
CA CYS A 114 17.31 9.76 -16.59
C CYS A 114 17.27 8.51 -15.68
N SER A 115 17.27 7.31 -16.25
CA SER A 115 17.38 6.10 -15.45
C SER A 115 18.81 5.96 -14.93
N MET A 116 18.97 5.86 -13.61
CA MET A 116 20.20 5.32 -13.03
C MET A 116 20.36 3.91 -13.58
N ALA A 117 21.32 3.72 -14.49
CA ALA A 117 21.75 2.39 -14.89
C ALA A 117 22.31 1.71 -13.64
N GLU A 118 21.70 0.59 -13.24
CA GLU A 118 22.38 -0.42 -12.41
C GLU A 118 23.14 -1.37 -13.34
#